data_AF-A0A7R8ZUR9-F1
#
_entry.id   AF-A0A7R8ZUR9-F1
#
_cell.length_a   1.000
_cell.length_b   1.000
_cell.length_c   1.000
_cell.angle_alpha   90.00
_cell.angle_beta   90.00
_cell.angle_gamma   90.00
#
_symmetry.space_group_name_H-M   'P 1'
#
loop_
_entity.id
_entity.type
_entity.pdbx_description
1 polymer ?
#
loop_
_entity_poly.entity_id
_entity_poly.type
_entity_poly.pdbx_seq_one_letter_code
_entity_poly.pdbx_strand_id
1 'polypeptide(L)' 'MDKAVSQSPVRRRLKKYQQLLALCSAESVSYGKCVGQELANVKKGSCEKEFQALLTCIRVAASRIP' A
#
# COMPACT_ATOMS: atom_id res chain seq x y z
N MET A 1 28.95 2.31 7.73
CA MET A 1 28.65 1.78 6.38
C MET A 1 27.43 2.54 5.88
N ASP A 2 27.62 3.64 5.15
CA ASP A 2 26.48 4.44 4.69
C ASP A 2 26.74 4.89 3.25
N LYS A 3 26.51 3.98 2.30
CA LYS A 3 26.40 4.39 0.89
C LYS A 3 25.09 5.15 0.76
N ALA A 4 25.19 6.48 0.65
CA ALA A 4 24.16 7.32 0.06
C ALA A 4 23.91 6.83 -1.37
N VAL A 5 23.04 5.84 -1.51
CA VAL A 5 22.57 5.38 -2.82
C VAL A 5 21.75 6.51 -3.40
N SER A 6 22.27 7.15 -4.45
CA SER A 6 21.47 7.95 -5.38
C SER A 6 20.39 7.03 -5.95
N GLN A 7 19.22 7.03 -5.29
CA GLN A 7 18.11 6.16 -5.67
C GLN A 7 17.53 6.65 -6.99
N SER A 8 17.30 5.73 -7.94
CA SER A 8 16.56 6.08 -9.15
C SER A 8 15.15 6.59 -8.79
N PRO A 9 14.51 7.42 -9.63
CA PRO A 9 13.14 7.87 -9.40
C PRO A 9 12.14 6.74 -9.15
N VAL A 10 12.38 5.56 -9.73
CA VAL A 10 11.57 4.34 -9.49
C VAL A 10 11.76 3.84 -8.05
N ARG A 11 13.01 3.72 -7.58
CA ARG A 11 13.29 3.26 -6.20
C ARG A 11 12.74 4.22 -5.15
N ARG A 12 12.83 5.53 -5.38
CA ARG A 12 12.22 6.54 -4.48
C ARG A 12 10.69 6.36 -4.39
N ARG A 13 10.02 6.16 -5.52
CA ARG A 13 8.56 5.92 -5.57
C ARG A 13 8.16 4.64 -4.83
N LEU A 14 8.89 3.54 -5.04
CA LEU A 14 8.65 2.28 -4.34
C LEU A 14 8.84 2.43 -2.83
N LYS A 15 9.89 3.13 -2.39
CA LYS A 15 10.11 3.41 -0.97
C LYS A 15 8.97 4.22 -0.35
N LYS A 16 8.49 5.26 -1.05
CA LYS A 16 7.33 6.05 -0.59
C LYS A 16 6.08 5.18 -0.49
N TYR A 17 5.84 4.30 -1.45
CA TYR A 17 4.70 3.37 -1.42
C TYR A 17 4.78 2.39 -0.25
N GLN A 18 5.96 1.82 0.01
CA GLN A 18 6.20 0.96 1.18
C GLN A 18 5.93 1.68 2.50
N GLN A 19 6.34 2.95 2.63
CA GLN A 19 6.03 3.77 3.81
C GLN A 19 4.53 4.01 3.98
N LEU A 20 3.82 4.31 2.88
CA LEU A 20 2.36 4.50 2.92
C LEU A 20 1.61 3.24 3.35
N LEU A 21 2.01 2.08 2.84
CA LEU A 21 1.45 0.79 3.27
C LEU A 21 1.72 0.50 4.75
N ALA A 22 2.92 0.85 5.25
CA ALA A 22 3.25 0.68 6.66
C ALA A 22 2.39 1.56 7.58
N LEU A 23 2.13 2.82 7.18
CA LEU A 23 1.24 3.72 7.92
C LEU A 23 -0.23 3.25 7.91
N CYS A 24 -0.66 2.59 6.84
CA CYS A 24 -2.00 2.01 6.68
C CYS A 24 -2.00 0.49 6.91
N SER A 25 -1.22 0.02 7.89
CA SER A 25 -0.97 -1.41 8.08
C SER A 25 -2.24 -2.21 8.41
N ALA A 26 -3.17 -1.64 9.17
CA ALA A 26 -4.42 -2.31 9.52
C ALA A 26 -5.30 -2.55 8.28
N GLU A 27 -5.50 -1.50 7.46
CA GLU A 27 -6.27 -1.57 6.22
C GLU A 27 -5.56 -2.46 5.19
N SER A 28 -4.22 -2.42 5.15
CA SER A 28 -3.40 -3.25 4.26
C SER A 28 -3.57 -4.74 4.59
N VAL A 29 -3.55 -5.09 5.88
CA VAL A 29 -3.79 -6.47 6.33
C VAL A 29 -5.23 -6.90 6.03
N SER A 30 -6.21 -6.03 6.24
CA SER A 30 -7.62 -6.33 5.94
C SER A 30 -7.84 -6.64 4.46
N TYR A 31 -7.32 -5.76 3.58
CA TYR A 31 -7.40 -5.96 2.14
C TYR A 31 -6.65 -7.20 1.67
N GLY A 32 -5.42 -7.40 2.19
CA GLY A 32 -4.61 -8.59 1.88
C GLY A 32 -5.28 -9.90 2.30
N LYS A 33 -6.01 -9.92 3.43
CA LYS A 33 -6.79 -11.09 3.86
C LYS A 33 -7.93 -11.40 2.89
N CYS A 34 -8.71 -10.39 2.49
CA CYS A 34 -9.81 -10.60 1.54
C CYS A 34 -9.29 -11.14 0.20
N VAL A 35 -8.25 -10.52 -0.37
CA VAL A 35 -7.64 -11.00 -1.62
C VAL A 35 -7.03 -12.40 -1.45
N GLY A 36 -6.42 -12.65 -0.29
CA GLY A 36 -5.84 -13.94 0.07
C GLY A 36 -6.86 -15.08 0.17
N GLN A 37 -8.07 -14.80 0.62
CA GLN A 37 -9.16 -15.79 0.66
C GLN A 37 -9.68 -16.10 -0.75
N GLU A 38 -9.65 -15.12 -1.64
CA GLU A 38 -10.13 -15.21 -3.02
C GLU A 38 -9.04 -15.57 -4.04
N LEU A 39 -7.85 -16.05 -3.62
CA LEU A 39 -6.63 -16.20 -4.43
C LEU A 39 -6.82 -16.80 -5.85
N ALA A 40 -7.79 -17.68 -6.06
CA ALA A 40 -8.08 -18.31 -7.36
C ALA A 40 -9.16 -17.60 -8.18
N ASN A 41 -10.02 -16.79 -7.56
CA ASN A 41 -11.24 -16.24 -8.16
C ASN A 41 -11.47 -14.76 -7.88
N VAL A 42 -10.47 -14.04 -7.35
CA VAL A 42 -10.62 -12.61 -7.08
C VAL A 42 -10.97 -11.88 -8.39
N LYS A 43 -12.11 -11.21 -8.38
CA LYS A 43 -12.57 -10.38 -9.49
C LYS A 43 -12.47 -8.93 -9.08
N LYS A 44 -12.52 -8.03 -10.07
CA LYS A 44 -12.66 -6.61 -9.81
C LYS A 44 -13.89 -6.39 -8.92
N GLY A 45 -13.69 -5.75 -7.77
CA GLY A 45 -14.75 -5.46 -6.81
C GLY A 45 -14.98 -6.50 -5.70
N SER A 46 -14.34 -7.69 -5.74
CA SER A 46 -14.51 -8.72 -4.70
C SER A 46 -14.16 -8.22 -3.29
N CYS A 47 -13.19 -7.32 -3.18
CA CYS A 47 -12.71 -6.73 -1.93
C CYS A 47 -12.83 -5.19 -1.94
N GLU A 48 -13.87 -4.67 -2.59
CA GLU A 48 -14.04 -3.23 -2.82
C GLU A 48 -14.07 -2.44 -1.50
N LYS A 49 -14.73 -2.97 -0.48
CA LYS A 49 -14.85 -2.32 0.83
C LYS A 49 -13.48 -2.13 1.48
N GLU A 50 -12.69 -3.19 1.57
CA GLU A 50 -11.34 -3.18 2.15
C GLU A 50 -10.40 -2.33 1.29
N PHE A 51 -10.55 -2.39 -0.03
CA PHE A 51 -9.79 -1.57 -0.97
C PHE A 51 -10.06 -0.08 -0.76
N GLN A 52 -11.32 0.35 -0.66
CA GLN A 52 -11.67 1.76 -0.46
C GLN A 52 -11.17 2.28 0.90
N ALA A 53 -11.22 1.45 1.95
CA ALA A 53 -10.65 1.80 3.24
C ALA A 53 -9.13 2.03 3.14
N LEU A 54 -8.41 1.09 2.52
CA LEU A 54 -6.96 1.20 2.29
C LEU A 54 -6.61 2.42 1.42
N LEU A 55 -7.34 2.63 0.33
CA LEU A 55 -7.11 3.74 -0.58
C LEU A 55 -7.35 5.10 0.09
N THR A 56 -8.38 5.19 0.92
CA THR A 56 -8.66 6.38 1.73
C THR A 56 -7.50 6.67 2.68
N CYS A 57 -7.05 5.65 3.43
CA CYS A 57 -5.89 5.81 4.31
C CYS A 57 -4.64 6.25 3.54
N ILE A 58 -4.32 5.61 2.42
CA ILE A 58 -3.13 5.96 1.61
C ILE A 58 -3.18 7.41 1.13
N ARG A 59 -4.33 7.90 0.65
CA ARG A 59 -4.48 9.29 0.20
C ARG A 59 -4.24 10.28 1.34
N VAL A 60 -4.78 9.99 2.52
CA VAL A 60 -4.58 10.82 3.73
C VAL A 60 -3.14 10.72 4.23
N ALA A 61 -2.50 9.56 4.18
CA ALA A 61 -1.10 9.39 4.56
C ALA A 61 -0.15 10.08 3.57
N ALA A 62 -0.47 10.07 2.28
CA ALA A 62 0.33 10.70 1.24
C ALA A 62 0.45 12.22 1.39
N SER A 63 -0.57 12.88 1.96
CA SER A 63 -0.48 14.32 2.28
C SER A 63 0.39 14.62 3.51
N ARG A 64 0.79 13.59 4.28
CA ARG A 64 1.61 13.72 5.50
C ARG A 64 3.07 13.37 5.27
N ILE A 65 3.42 12.66 4.19
CA ILE A 65 4.80 12.29 3.87
C ILE A 65 5.37 13.26 2.82
N PRO A 66 6.47 13.97 3.12
CA PRO A 66 7.12 14.91 2.20
C PRO A 66 7.61 14.24 0.89
#